data_AF-A0AAU9S7L9-F1
#
_entry.id   AF-A0AAU9S7L9-F1
#
_cell.length_a   1.000
_cell.length_b   1.000
_cell.length_c   1.000
_cell.angle_alpha   90.00
_cell.angle_beta   90.00
_cell.angle_gamma   90.00
#
_symmetry.space_group_name_H-M   'P 1'
#
loop_
_entity.id
_entity.type
_entity.pdbx_description
1 polymer ?
#
loop_
_entity_poly.entity_id
_entity_poly.type
_entity_poly.pdbx_seq_one_letter_code
_entity_poly.pdbx_strand_id
1 'polypeptide(L)'
;MKMNFMQLICTLFFVAILFTTPGMKMVQGQQMCEAKSLNFRGMCMKWRTCKFVCLSEGFTDGRCKGFIRHCICRKPCMVST
;
A
#
# COMPACT_ATOMS: atom_id res chain seq x y z
N MET A 1 -46.53 29.22 1.59
CA MET A 1 -45.76 28.08 1.07
C MET A 1 -46.58 26.80 1.26
N LYS A 2 -47.12 26.22 0.19
CA LYS A 2 -47.84 24.93 0.25
C LYS A 2 -46.79 23.85 -0.02
N MET A 3 -46.24 23.27 1.05
CA MET A 3 -45.31 22.15 0.94
C MET A 3 -46.13 20.91 0.59
N ASN A 4 -46.01 20.41 -0.63
CA ASN A 4 -46.72 19.20 -1.03
C ASN A 4 -46.12 18.00 -0.28
N PHE A 5 -46.96 17.21 0.38
CA PHE A 5 -46.55 16.04 1.17
C PHE A 5 -45.62 15.10 0.38
N MET A 6 -45.88 14.94 -0.92
CA MET A 6 -45.03 14.17 -1.84
C MET A 6 -43.62 14.76 -1.99
N GLN A 7 -43.46 16.08 -2.01
CA GLN A 7 -42.14 16.70 -2.05
C GLN A 7 -41.38 16.52 -0.75
N LEU A 8 -42.07 16.55 0.39
CA LEU A 8 -41.47 16.30 1.71
C LEU A 8 -40.86 14.89 1.79
N ILE A 9 -41.59 13.88 1.31
CA ILE A 9 -41.13 12.50 1.27
C ILE A 9 -39.92 12.35 0.35
N CYS A 10 -39.97 12.92 -0.87
CA CYS A 10 -38.84 12.89 -1.79
C CYS A 10 -37.60 13.53 -1.18
N THR A 11 -37.75 14.69 -0.54
CA THR A 11 -36.63 15.40 0.08
C THR A 11 -36.01 14.59 1.21
N LEU A 12 -36.82 13.96 2.06
CA LEU A 12 -36.35 13.08 3.14
C LEU A 12 -35.61 11.85 2.61
N PHE A 13 -36.11 11.22 1.56
CA PHE A 13 -35.44 10.07 0.93
C PHE A 13 -34.09 10.44 0.33
N PHE A 14 -34.02 11.56 -0.40
CA PHE A 14 -32.76 12.08 -0.97
C PHE A 14 -31.74 12.40 0.11
N VAL A 15 -32.18 13.02 1.21
CA VAL A 15 -31.35 13.27 2.37
C VAL A 15 -30.86 11.94 2.95
N ALA A 16 -31.73 10.97 3.23
CA ALA A 16 -31.33 9.68 3.81
C ALA A 16 -30.25 8.95 2.99
N ILE A 17 -30.33 8.98 1.66
CA ILE A 17 -29.33 8.37 0.76
C ILE A 17 -27.97 9.08 0.83
N LEU A 18 -27.94 10.40 1.03
CA LEU A 18 -26.69 11.15 1.19
C LEU A 18 -25.97 10.82 2.51
N PHE A 19 -26.70 10.43 3.56
CA PHE A 19 -26.13 10.09 4.86
C PHE A 19 -25.63 8.63 4.95
N THR A 20 -25.99 7.77 4.00
CA THR A 20 -25.40 6.43 3.90
C THR A 20 -24.01 6.53 3.29
N THR A 21 -23.01 6.92 4.08
CA THR A 21 -21.61 6.78 3.66
C THR A 21 -21.24 5.29 3.75
N PRO A 22 -20.94 4.60 2.63
CA PRO A 22 -20.26 3.33 2.72
C PRO A 22 -18.89 3.65 3.33
N GLY A 23 -18.69 3.26 4.59
CA GLY A 23 -17.43 3.48 5.30
C GLY A 23 -16.29 3.00 4.43
N MET A 24 -15.49 3.93 3.91
CA MET A 24 -14.29 3.61 3.15
C MET A 24 -13.34 2.90 4.11
N LYS A 25 -13.40 1.57 4.15
CA LYS A 25 -12.34 0.76 4.76
C LYS A 25 -11.08 1.04 3.97
N MET A 26 -10.25 1.94 4.48
CA MET A 26 -8.90 2.10 4.01
C MET A 26 -8.23 0.74 4.19
N VAL A 27 -8.04 0.02 3.09
CA VAL A 27 -7.12 -1.11 3.05
C VAL A 27 -5.76 -0.48 3.26
N GLN A 28 -5.29 -0.51 4.52
CA GLN A 28 -3.94 -0.17 4.86
C GLN A 28 -3.07 -1.27 4.22
N GLY A 29 -2.68 -1.03 2.98
CA GLY A 29 -1.80 -1.94 2.25
C GLY A 29 -0.57 -2.20 3.12
N GLN A 30 -0.18 -3.47 3.23
CA GLN A 30 1.00 -3.85 4.01
C GLN A 30 2.17 -2.98 3.55
N GLN A 31 2.62 -2.07 4.42
CA GLN A 31 3.71 -1.17 4.10
C GLN A 31 4.95 -2.03 3.84
N MET A 32 5.62 -1.83 2.72
CA MET A 32 6.85 -2.55 2.38
C MET A 32 8.04 -1.70 2.77
N CYS A 33 8.86 -2.21 3.67
CA CYS A 33 10.11 -1.59 4.11
C CYS A 33 11.22 -1.96 3.13
N GLU A 34 12.00 -0.97 2.71
CA GLU A 34 13.16 -1.15 1.84
C GLU A 34 14.46 -0.95 2.65
N ALA A 35 15.46 -1.79 2.41
CA ALA A 35 16.81 -1.63 2.96
C ALA A 35 17.86 -2.01 1.92
N LYS A 36 19.04 -1.39 1.97
CA LYS A 36 20.17 -1.82 1.13
C LYS A 36 20.75 -3.12 1.71
N SER A 37 21.02 -4.09 0.84
CA SER A 37 21.67 -5.34 1.27
C SER A 37 23.04 -5.08 1.86
N LEU A 38 23.36 -5.78 2.95
CA LEU A 38 24.66 -5.70 3.62
C LEU A 38 25.69 -6.66 2.99
N ASN A 39 25.25 -7.82 2.52
CA ASN A 39 26.11 -8.84 1.94
C ASN A 39 26.32 -8.68 0.43
N PHE A 40 25.45 -7.95 -0.26
CA PHE A 40 25.58 -7.73 -1.70
C PHE A 40 26.66 -6.70 -2.03
N ARG A 41 27.70 -7.12 -2.77
CA ARG A 41 28.81 -6.26 -3.21
C ARG A 41 28.76 -6.02 -4.72
N GLY A 42 29.09 -4.79 -5.13
CA GLY A 42 29.15 -4.40 -6.53
C GLY A 42 27.81 -3.95 -7.13
N MET A 43 27.79 -3.85 -8.47
CA MET A 43 26.60 -3.44 -9.24
C MET A 43 25.63 -4.61 -9.43
N CYS A 44 24.34 -4.36 -9.20
CA CYS A 44 23.28 -5.33 -9.35
C CYS A 44 22.93 -5.53 -10.84
N MET A 45 23.58 -6.53 -11.44
CA MET A 45 23.32 -6.94 -12.83
C MET A 45 22.15 -7.92 -12.94
N LYS A 46 22.03 -8.83 -11.96
CA LYS A 46 21.00 -9.88 -11.93
C LYS A 46 20.14 -9.74 -10.68
N TRP A 47 18.86 -9.41 -10.87
CA TRP A 47 17.93 -9.22 -9.76
C TRP A 47 17.72 -10.51 -8.94
N ARG A 48 17.78 -11.69 -9.58
CA ARG A 48 17.63 -12.99 -8.89
C ARG A 48 18.73 -13.21 -7.84
N THR A 49 19.97 -12.84 -8.16
CA THR A 49 21.09 -12.92 -7.22
C THR A 49 20.88 -11.97 -6.04
N CYS A 50 20.44 -10.74 -6.31
CA CYS A 50 20.07 -9.78 -5.27
C CYS A 50 18.96 -10.33 -4.37
N LYS A 51 17.88 -10.89 -4.95
CA LYS A 51 16.79 -11.51 -4.19
C LYS A 51 17.28 -12.65 -3.30
N PHE A 52 18.12 -13.53 -3.81
CA PHE A 52 18.64 -14.66 -3.03
C PHE A 52 19.45 -14.19 -1.82
N VAL A 53 20.29 -13.16 -1.98
CA VAL A 53 21.01 -12.54 -0.86
C VAL A 53 20.05 -11.88 0.13
N CYS A 54 19.05 -11.13 -0.35
CA CYS A 54 18.03 -10.54 0.51
C CYS A 54 17.25 -11.58 1.32
N LEU A 55 16.93 -12.74 0.73
CA LEU A 55 16.31 -13.86 1.45
C LEU A 55 17.20 -14.37 2.59
N SER A 56 18.51 -14.50 2.36
CA SER A 56 19.47 -14.89 3.41
C SER A 56 19.64 -13.81 4.50
N GLU A 57 19.30 -12.56 4.22
CA GLU A 57 19.30 -11.45 5.18
C GLU A 57 17.96 -11.33 5.95
N GLY A 58 17.00 -12.24 5.71
CA GLY A 58 15.70 -12.22 6.37
C GLY A 58 14.68 -11.26 5.75
N PHE A 59 14.90 -10.83 4.52
CA PHE A 59 13.91 -10.09 3.72
C PHE A 59 13.10 -11.05 2.86
N THR A 60 11.89 -10.66 2.46
CA THR A 60 11.01 -11.52 1.64
C THR A 60 11.22 -11.33 0.13
N ASP A 61 11.82 -10.21 -0.28
CA ASP A 61 12.07 -9.89 -1.68
C ASP A 61 13.30 -8.99 -1.87
N GLY A 62 13.73 -8.82 -3.11
CA GLY A 62 14.85 -7.93 -3.44
C GLY A 62 14.92 -7.56 -4.92
N ARG A 63 15.35 -6.34 -5.21
CA ARG A 63 15.50 -5.85 -6.60
C ARG A 63 16.69 -4.90 -6.76
N CYS A 64 17.18 -4.80 -7.99
CA CYS A 64 18.14 -3.76 -8.37
C CYS A 64 17.42 -2.40 -8.52
N LYS A 65 17.95 -1.33 -7.92
CA LYS A 65 17.38 0.04 -7.98
C LYS A 65 18.48 1.09 -8.15
N GLY A 66 18.16 2.19 -8.82
CA GLY A 66 19.05 3.35 -9.02
C GLY A 66 20.03 3.20 -10.19
N PHE A 67 20.79 4.27 -10.47
CA PHE A 67 21.73 4.36 -11.60
C PHE A 67 22.92 3.40 -11.45
N ILE A 68 23.51 3.34 -10.25
CA ILE A 68 24.61 2.42 -9.88
C ILE A 68 24.08 0.98 -9.68
N ARG A 69 22.76 0.77 -9.82
CA ARG A 69 22.07 -0.51 -9.60
C ARG A 69 22.45 -1.11 -8.24
N HIS A 70 22.07 -0.48 -7.14
CA HIS A 70 22.22 -1.11 -5.83
C HIS A 70 21.17 -2.21 -5.63
N CYS A 71 21.54 -3.25 -4.88
CA CYS A 71 20.60 -4.26 -4.43
C CYS A 71 19.81 -3.74 -3.23
N ILE A 72 18.49 -3.62 -3.39
CA ILE A 72 17.55 -3.17 -2.36
C ILE A 72 16.66 -4.34 -1.98
N CYS A 73 16.73 -4.74 -0.72
CA CYS A 73 15.90 -5.75 -0.10
C CYS A 73 14.58 -5.17 0.40
N ARG A 74 13.53 -5.98 0.38
CA ARG A 74 12.16 -5.58 0.72
C ARG A 74 11.50 -6.60 1.63
N LYS A 75 10.83 -6.12 2.66
CA LYS A 75 10.01 -6.95 3.54
C LYS A 75 8.79 -6.18 4.04
N PRO A 76 7.69 -6.84 4.41
CA PRO A 76 6.62 -6.18 5.13
C PRO A 76 7.19 -5.46 6.36
N CYS A 77 6.88 -4.18 6.49
CA CYS A 77 7.15 -3.44 7.71
C CYS A 77 6.34 -4.06 8.84
N MET A 78 6.98 -4.24 9.99
CA MET A 78 6.26 -4.47 11.23
C MET A 78 5.60 -3.15 11.58
N VAL A 79 4.35 -2.96 11.17
CA VAL A 79 3.54 -1.86 11.68
C VAL A 79 3.18 -2.26 13.11
N SER A 80 3.99 -1.83 14.08
CA SER A 80 3.64 -1.90 15.49
C SER A 80 2.38 -1.06 15.66
N THR A 81 1.25 -1.75 15.82
CA THR A 81 -0.03 -1.14 16.22
C THR A 81 0.06 -0.73 17.69
#